data_AF-A0A2W0CC12-F1
#
_entry.id   AF-A0A2W0CC12-F1
#
_cell.length_a   1.000
_cell.length_b   1.000
_cell.length_c   1.000
_cell.angle_alpha   90.00
_cell.angle_beta   90.00
_cell.angle_gamma   90.00
#
_symmetry.space_group_name_H-M   'P 1'
#
loop_
_entity.id
_entity.type
_entity.pdbx_description
1 polymer ?
#
loop_
_entity_poly.entity_id
_entity_poly.type
_entity_poly.pdbx_seq_one_letter_code
_entity_poly.pdbx_strand_id
1 'polypeptide(L)'
;MNTKMPTLLNVIRSLLGVQMIYMGIATGFVIYDMLRHSSDYAAFPLSDQVAYFTSAGVRILLILGPPILTMIFIAKRKYKLTLTFMSLTFLFTAGLLQNFLVVLHLFMLLVLLLHKPSKMYLKQEAHVRQYSKRDLQV
;
A
#
# COMPACT_ATOMS: atom_id res chain seq x y z
N MET A 1 -22.82 -10.62 -13.42
CA MET A 1 -23.06 -10.71 -11.96
C MET A 1 -22.30 -9.60 -11.27
N ASN A 2 -22.97 -8.67 -10.58
CA ASN A 2 -22.27 -7.61 -9.84
C ASN A 2 -21.78 -8.21 -8.51
N THR A 3 -20.56 -8.74 -8.49
CA THR A 3 -20.01 -9.38 -7.29
C THR A 3 -19.76 -8.31 -6.24
N LYS A 4 -20.51 -8.39 -5.14
CA LYS A 4 -20.32 -7.59 -3.93
C LYS A 4 -18.96 -7.94 -3.32
N MET A 5 -18.23 -6.92 -2.84
CA MET A 5 -16.95 -7.12 -2.18
C MET A 5 -17.15 -7.97 -0.90
N PRO A 6 -16.36 -9.03 -0.69
CA PRO A 6 -16.44 -9.80 0.54
C PRO A 6 -16.16 -8.91 1.76
N THR A 7 -16.97 -9.05 2.82
CA THR A 7 -16.86 -8.22 4.04
C THR A 7 -15.44 -8.20 4.58
N LEU A 8 -14.79 -9.36 4.59
CA LEU A 8 -13.44 -9.53 5.13
C LEU A 8 -12.37 -8.82 4.29
N LEU A 9 -12.54 -8.76 2.96
CA LEU A 9 -11.68 -7.95 2.09
C LEU A 9 -11.93 -6.46 2.32
N ASN A 10 -13.17 -6.06 2.60
CA ASN A 10 -13.49 -4.67 2.92
C ASN A 10 -12.84 -4.24 4.25
N VAL A 11 -12.85 -5.11 5.26
CA VAL A 11 -12.12 -4.88 6.52
C VAL A 11 -10.62 -4.70 6.28
N ILE A 12 -9.98 -5.56 5.47
CA ILE A 12 -8.56 -5.40 5.10
C ILE A 12 -8.33 -4.05 4.43
N ARG A 13 -9.19 -3.67 3.48
CA ARG A 13 -9.06 -2.37 2.80
C ARG A 13 -9.20 -1.20 3.77
N SER A 14 -10.13 -1.26 4.71
CA SER A 14 -10.31 -0.24 5.75
C SER A 14 -9.11 -0.18 6.69
N LEU A 15 -8.57 -1.32 7.13
CA LEU A 15 -7.38 -1.40 7.98
C LEU A 15 -6.14 -0.83 7.28
N LEU A 16 -5.94 -1.16 5.99
CA LEU A 16 -4.91 -0.53 5.16
C LEU A 16 -5.13 0.99 5.10
N GLY A 17 -6.39 1.44 5.07
CA GLY A 17 -6.78 2.86 5.11
C GLY A 17 -6.30 3.56 6.37
N VAL A 18 -6.64 3.00 7.52
CA VAL A 18 -6.21 3.52 8.82
C VAL A 18 -4.69 3.52 8.94
N GLN A 19 -4.03 2.45 8.50
CA GLN A 19 -2.56 2.39 8.50
C GLN A 19 -1.93 3.46 7.62
N MET A 20 -2.48 3.72 6.44
CA MET A 20 -2.01 4.78 5.54
C MET A 20 -2.13 6.17 6.18
N ILE A 21 -3.24 6.44 6.88
CA ILE A 21 -3.43 7.71 7.61
C ILE A 21 -2.37 7.84 8.70
N TYR A 22 -2.19 6.79 9.51
CA TYR A 22 -1.16 6.77 10.55
C TYR A 22 0.25 7.00 10.00
N MET A 23 0.62 6.28 8.94
CA MET A 23 1.93 6.43 8.29
C MET A 23 2.10 7.81 7.66
N GLY A 24 1.04 8.38 7.09
CA GLY A 24 1.04 9.74 6.55
C GLY A 24 1.29 10.79 7.63
N ILE A 25 0.61 10.70 8.77
CA ILE A 25 0.83 11.59 9.92
C ILE A 25 2.25 11.44 10.46
N ALA A 26 2.72 10.20 10.67
CA ALA A 26 4.08 9.93 11.16
C ALA A 26 5.15 10.48 10.21
N THR A 27 4.95 10.31 8.89
CA THR A 27 5.84 10.88 7.86
C THR A 27 5.81 12.41 7.92
N GLY A 28 4.64 13.02 8.10
CA GLY A 28 4.50 14.47 8.27
C GLY A 28 5.30 15.01 9.45
N PHE A 29 5.29 14.30 10.58
CA PHE A 29 6.12 14.65 11.74
C PHE A 29 7.63 14.56 11.42
N VAL A 30 8.06 13.51 10.73
CA VAL A 30 9.48 13.36 10.32
C VAL A 30 9.90 14.51 9.40
N ILE A 31 9.09 14.83 8.39
CA ILE A 31 9.37 15.94 7.48
C ILE A 31 9.41 17.27 8.24
N TYR A 32 8.43 17.51 9.12
CA TYR A 32 8.38 18.71 9.94
C TYR A 32 9.63 18.85 10.83
N ASP A 33 10.04 17.77 11.47
CA ASP A 33 11.24 17.74 12.32
C ASP A 33 12.53 18.01 11.52
N MET A 34 12.65 17.38 10.34
CA MET A 34 13.76 17.63 9.40
C MET A 34 13.81 19.10 8.94
N LEU A 35 12.65 19.71 8.66
CA LEU A 35 12.58 21.11 8.25
C LEU A 35 12.91 22.06 9.41
N ARG A 36 12.44 21.75 10.62
CA ARG A 36 12.66 22.56 11.82
C ARG A 36 14.13 22.61 12.21
N HIS A 37 14.82 21.48 12.11
CA HIS A 37 16.25 21.37 12.43
C HIS A 37 17.14 21.54 11.19
N SER A 38 16.61 22.10 10.09
CA SER A 38 17.35 22.34 8.83
C SER A 38 18.67 23.10 9.02
N SER A 39 18.72 24.03 10.00
CA SER A 39 19.91 24.79 10.35
C SER A 39 21.05 23.92 10.88
N ASP A 40 20.73 22.87 11.61
CA ASP A 40 21.72 21.96 12.21
C ASP A 40 22.37 21.09 11.13
N TYR A 41 21.67 20.88 10.02
CA TYR A 41 22.20 20.16 8.86
C TYR A 41 23.08 21.03 7.95
N ALA A 42 23.01 22.36 8.06
CA ALA A 42 23.80 23.28 7.24
C ALA A 42 25.31 23.22 7.54
N ALA A 43 25.70 22.67 8.69
CA ALA A 43 27.09 22.47 9.08
C ALA A 43 27.77 21.27 8.39
N PHE A 44 27.00 20.37 7.76
CA PHE A 44 27.53 19.20 7.07
C PHE A 44 27.92 19.49 5.62
N PRO A 45 28.87 18.74 5.03
CA PRO A 45 29.16 18.78 3.60
C PRO A 45 27.90 18.57 2.76
N LEU A 46 27.80 19.26 1.62
CA LEU A 46 26.63 19.20 0.75
C LEU A 46 26.31 17.77 0.28
N SER A 47 27.34 16.93 0.07
CA SER A 47 27.19 15.51 -0.27
C SER A 47 26.42 14.73 0.79
N ASP A 48 26.70 15.00 2.06
CA ASP A 48 26.16 14.25 3.20
C ASP A 48 24.72 14.67 3.45
N GLN A 49 24.42 15.96 3.27
CA GLN A 49 23.04 16.47 3.28
C GLN A 49 22.22 15.79 2.18
N VAL A 50 22.71 15.77 0.94
CA VAL A 50 22.01 15.13 -0.19
C VAL A 50 21.80 13.63 0.07
N ALA A 51 22.81 12.93 0.56
CA ALA A 51 22.70 11.51 0.90
C ALA A 51 21.64 11.26 1.98
N TYR A 52 21.62 12.09 3.03
CA TYR A 52 20.64 11.99 4.11
C TYR A 52 19.21 12.21 3.61
N PHE A 53 18.94 13.31 2.91
CA PHE A 53 17.60 13.60 2.36
C PHE A 53 17.15 12.57 1.34
N THR A 54 18.05 12.11 0.48
CA THR A 54 17.76 11.04 -0.49
C THR A 54 17.40 9.75 0.24
N SER A 55 18.16 9.36 1.27
CA SER A 55 17.88 8.16 2.06
C SER A 55 16.54 8.24 2.78
N ALA A 56 16.19 9.41 3.33
CA ALA A 56 14.91 9.64 3.98
C ALA A 56 13.75 9.57 2.97
N GLY A 57 13.89 10.23 1.83
CA GLY A 57 12.90 10.19 0.75
C GLY A 57 12.67 8.78 0.21
N VAL A 58 13.73 8.00 0.02
CA VAL A 58 13.64 6.59 -0.41
C VAL A 58 12.92 5.75 0.65
N ARG A 59 13.25 5.90 1.94
CA ARG A 59 12.56 5.17 3.02
C ARG A 59 11.06 5.48 3.06
N ILE A 60 10.69 6.76 2.93
CA ILE A 60 9.29 7.19 2.88
C ILE A 60 8.58 6.55 1.68
N LEU A 61 9.21 6.57 0.50
CA LEU A 61 8.66 5.96 -0.70
C LEU A 61 8.46 4.44 -0.55
N LEU A 62 9.43 3.75 0.04
CA LEU A 62 9.35 2.29 0.26
C LEU A 62 8.30 1.91 1.31
N ILE A 63 8.04 2.77 2.30
CA ILE A 63 7.02 2.54 3.32
C ILE A 63 5.60 2.83 2.78
N LEU A 64 5.42 3.93 2.03
CA LEU A 64 4.10 4.39 1.58
C LEU A 64 3.67 3.82 0.21
N GLY A 65 4.61 3.63 -0.71
CA GLY A 65 4.32 3.22 -2.09
C GLY A 65 3.58 1.88 -2.19
N PRO A 66 4.13 0.79 -1.62
CA PRO A 66 3.51 -0.53 -1.67
C PRO A 66 2.10 -0.63 -1.06
N PRO A 67 1.77 -0.02 0.10
CA PRO A 67 0.39 -0.06 0.61
C PRO A 67 -0.60 0.75 -0.25
N ILE A 68 -0.18 1.87 -0.85
CA ILE A 68 -1.02 2.61 -1.83
C ILE A 68 -1.33 1.71 -3.04
N LEU A 69 -0.30 1.07 -3.60
CA LEU A 69 -0.45 0.17 -4.74
C LEU A 69 -1.36 -1.02 -4.38
N THR A 70 -1.22 -1.56 -3.17
CA THR A 70 -2.11 -2.62 -2.66
C THR A 70 -3.58 -2.20 -2.71
N MET A 71 -3.94 -1.00 -2.24
CA MET A 71 -5.33 -0.51 -2.33
C MET A 71 -5.81 -0.38 -3.77
N ILE A 72 -4.97 0.16 -4.64
CA ILE A 72 -5.31 0.33 -6.06
C ILE A 72 -5.57 -1.04 -6.70
N PHE A 73 -4.76 -2.05 -6.41
CA PHE A 73 -4.92 -3.39 -6.98
C PHE A 73 -6.07 -4.19 -6.36
N ILE A 74 -6.45 -3.93 -5.11
CA ILE A 74 -7.72 -4.40 -4.54
C ILE A 74 -8.89 -3.83 -5.34
N ALA A 75 -8.89 -2.52 -5.60
CA ALA A 75 -9.94 -1.87 -6.38
C ALA A 75 -10.00 -2.38 -7.83
N LYS A 76 -8.83 -2.61 -8.46
CA LYS A 76 -8.70 -3.18 -9.81
C LYS A 76 -8.93 -4.69 -9.88
N ARG A 77 -9.22 -5.36 -8.76
CA ARG A 77 -9.40 -6.83 -8.66
C ARG A 77 -8.24 -7.58 -9.33
N LYS A 78 -6.99 -7.24 -8.96
CA LYS A 78 -5.79 -7.90 -9.47
C LYS A 78 -5.11 -8.69 -8.34
N TYR A 79 -5.49 -9.95 -8.17
CA TYR A 79 -5.00 -10.80 -7.08
C TYR A 79 -3.48 -10.89 -7.01
N LYS A 80 -2.79 -11.21 -8.11
CA LYS A 80 -1.33 -11.39 -8.12
C LYS A 80 -0.61 -10.12 -7.66
N LEU A 81 -0.97 -8.97 -8.23
CA LEU A 81 -0.37 -7.68 -7.87
C LEU A 81 -0.73 -7.27 -6.44
N THR A 82 -1.98 -7.48 -6.02
CA THR A 82 -2.40 -7.23 -4.62
C THR A 82 -1.52 -8.01 -3.65
N LEU A 83 -1.32 -9.31 -3.90
CA LEU A 83 -0.48 -10.16 -3.05
C LEU A 83 0.99 -9.71 -3.08
N THR A 84 1.54 -9.40 -4.26
CA THR A 84 2.92 -8.91 -4.39
C THR A 84 3.14 -7.64 -3.57
N PHE A 85 2.27 -6.63 -3.72
CA PHE A 85 2.43 -5.37 -3.00
C PHE A 85 2.10 -5.48 -1.51
N MET A 86 1.17 -6.36 -1.12
CA MET A 86 0.90 -6.67 0.29
C MET A 86 2.13 -7.33 0.95
N SER A 87 2.77 -8.28 0.27
CA SER A 87 4.02 -8.90 0.72
C SER A 87 5.18 -7.90 0.76
N LEU A 88 5.28 -7.03 -0.24
CA LEU A 88 6.32 -6.00 -0.28
C LEU A 88 6.14 -4.99 0.86
N THR A 89 4.90 -4.58 1.14
CA THR A 89 4.56 -3.75 2.29
C THR A 89 4.97 -4.43 3.59
N PHE A 90 4.68 -5.73 3.73
CA PHE A 90 5.10 -6.49 4.88
C PHE A 90 6.62 -6.53 5.04
N LEU A 91 7.38 -6.79 3.97
CA LEU A 91 8.85 -6.84 4.02
C LEU A 91 9.46 -5.50 4.44
N PHE A 92 9.02 -4.39 3.85
CA PHE A 92 9.54 -3.08 4.20
C PHE A 92 9.09 -2.64 5.60
N THR A 93 7.83 -2.89 5.97
CA THR A 93 7.37 -2.57 7.32
C THR A 93 8.12 -3.42 8.35
N ALA A 94 8.30 -4.73 8.12
CA ALA A 94 9.05 -5.59 9.04
C ALA A 94 10.53 -5.20 9.17
N GLY A 95 11.18 -4.81 8.07
CA GLY A 95 12.58 -4.41 8.06
C GLY A 95 12.84 -3.00 8.60
N LEU A 96 11.89 -2.07 8.43
CA LEU A 96 12.06 -0.65 8.77
C LEU A 96 11.30 -0.23 10.04
N LEU A 97 10.20 -0.92 10.37
CA LEU A 97 9.24 -0.54 11.40
C LEU A 97 8.93 -1.76 12.27
N GLN A 98 9.71 -1.99 13.32
CA GLN A 98 9.51 -3.10 14.26
C GLN A 98 8.36 -2.83 15.25
N ASN A 99 7.14 -2.66 14.73
CA ASN A 99 5.96 -2.31 15.53
C ASN A 99 4.79 -3.28 15.30
N PHE A 100 3.73 -3.09 16.08
CA PHE A 100 2.51 -3.90 16.01
C PHE A 100 1.87 -3.94 14.61
N LEU A 101 2.08 -2.92 13.76
CA LEU A 101 1.53 -2.88 12.39
C LEU A 101 2.05 -4.03 11.53
N VAL A 102 3.26 -4.54 11.81
CA VAL A 102 3.83 -5.70 11.11
C VAL A 102 3.00 -6.95 11.35
N VAL A 103 2.62 -7.19 12.60
CA VAL A 103 1.80 -8.36 12.99
C VAL A 103 0.41 -8.25 12.38
N LEU A 104 -0.18 -7.05 12.43
CA LEU A 104 -1.46 -6.78 11.77
C LEU A 104 -1.38 -7.01 10.26
N HIS A 105 -0.29 -6.57 9.62
CA HIS A 105 -0.06 -6.80 8.19
C HIS A 105 0.07 -8.27 7.83
N LEU A 106 0.81 -9.04 8.64
CA LEU A 106 0.95 -10.48 8.47
C LEU A 106 -0.42 -11.16 8.54
N PHE A 107 -1.25 -10.78 9.50
CA PHE A 107 -2.61 -11.32 9.61
C PHE A 107 -3.44 -11.00 8.36
N MET A 108 -3.43 -9.76 7.88
CA MET A 108 -4.15 -9.39 6.66
C MET A 108 -3.64 -10.15 5.42
N LEU A 109 -2.33 -10.39 5.31
CA LEU A 109 -1.71 -11.16 4.25
C LEU A 109 -2.17 -12.63 4.29
N LEU A 110 -2.15 -13.25 5.47
CA LEU A 110 -2.64 -14.61 5.70
C LEU A 110 -4.11 -14.74 5.32
N VAL A 111 -4.93 -13.78 5.73
CA VAL A 111 -6.34 -13.72 5.34
C VAL A 111 -6.49 -13.67 3.83
N LEU A 112 -5.73 -12.82 3.13
CA LEU A 112 -5.76 -12.74 1.66
C LEU A 112 -5.33 -14.07 0.99
N LEU A 113 -4.43 -14.80 1.65
CA LEU A 113 -3.89 -16.10 1.24
C LEU A 113 -4.77 -17.29 1.63
N LEU A 114 -5.68 -17.18 2.58
CA LEU A 114 -6.47 -18.34 3.04
C LEU A 114 -7.96 -18.17 2.72
N HIS A 115 -8.46 -16.94 2.70
CA HIS A 115 -9.87 -16.66 2.51
C HIS A 115 -10.29 -16.79 1.04
N LYS A 116 -10.88 -17.95 0.70
CA LYS A 116 -11.37 -18.29 -0.65
C LYS A 116 -12.21 -17.18 -1.32
N PRO A 117 -13.22 -16.56 -0.68
CA PRO A 117 -14.06 -15.58 -1.38
C PRO A 117 -13.30 -14.27 -1.68
N SER A 118 -12.33 -13.87 -0.83
CA SER A 118 -11.43 -12.75 -1.15
C SER A 118 -10.58 -13.05 -2.38
N LYS A 119 -10.03 -14.27 -2.47
CA LYS A 119 -9.28 -14.71 -3.67
C LYS A 119 -10.14 -14.72 -4.91
N MET A 120 -11.35 -15.27 -4.84
CA MET A 120 -12.25 -15.35 -5.99
C MET A 120 -12.65 -13.94 -6.47
N TYR A 121 -12.97 -13.04 -5.54
CA TYR A 121 -13.27 -11.65 -5.88
C TYR A 121 -12.10 -10.94 -6.59
N LEU A 122 -10.87 -11.13 -6.10
CA LEU A 122 -9.67 -10.52 -6.67
C LEU A 122 -9.15 -11.21 -7.94
N LYS A 123 -9.61 -12.43 -8.24
CA LYS A 123 -9.29 -13.17 -9.47
C LYS A 123 -10.36 -13.00 -10.54
N GLN A 124 -11.55 -12.53 -10.17
CA GLN A 124 -12.56 -12.13 -11.14
C GLN A 124 -12.00 -10.96 -11.93
N GLU A 125 -11.49 -11.29 -13.12
CA GLU A 125 -11.23 -10.29 -14.14
C GLU A 125 -12.50 -9.46 -14.28
N ALA A 126 -12.35 -8.13 -14.22
CA ALA A 126 -13.41 -7.26 -14.69
C ALA A 126 -13.69 -7.76 -16.10
N HIS A 127 -14.81 -8.48 -16.29
CA HIS A 127 -15.29 -8.85 -17.61
C HIS A 127 -15.29 -7.53 -18.38
N VAL A 128 -14.29 -7.37 -19.24
CA VAL A 128 -14.35 -6.38 -20.31
C VAL A 128 -15.66 -6.75 -20.97
N ARG A 129 -16.68 -5.91 -20.82
CA ARG A 129 -17.91 -6.05 -21.61
C ARG A 129 -17.41 -6.00 -23.04
N GLN A 130 -17.21 -7.15 -23.65
CA GLN A 130 -17.12 -7.25 -25.09
C GLN A 130 -18.52 -6.85 -25.54
N TYR A 131 -18.70 -5.56 -25.84
CA TYR A 131 -19.81 -5.15 -26.68
C TYR A 131 -19.64 -5.93 -27.97
N SER A 132 -20.52 -6.91 -28.18
CA SER A 132 -20.58 -7.60 -29.45
C SER A 132 -21.05 -6.58 -30.47
N LYS A 133 -20.50 -6.58 -31.70
CA LYS A 133 -20.94 -5.67 -32.78
C LYS A 133 -22.46 -5.70 -33.01
N ARG A 134 -23.17 -6.74 -32.54
CA ARG A 134 -24.63 -6.86 -32.57
C ARG A 134 -25.35 -5.92 -31.60
N ASP A 135 -24.72 -5.52 -30.51
CA ASP A 135 -25.31 -4.62 -29.50
C ASP A 135 -25.28 -3.14 -29.93
N LEU A 136 -24.60 -2.83 -31.04
CA LEU A 136 -24.47 -1.49 -31.62
C LEU A 136 -25.37 -1.27 -32.84
N GLN A 137 -26.24 -2.24 -33.17
CA GLN A 137 -27.24 -2.13 -34.23
C GLN A 137 -28.63 -2.04 -33.60
N VAL A 138 -28.97 -0.86 -33.08
CA VAL A 138 -30.35 -0.44 -32.80
C VAL A 138 -30.54 0.94 -33.41
#